data_AF-A0A356K0X2-F1
#
_entry.id   AF-A0A356K0X2-F1
#
_cell.length_a   1.000
_cell.length_b   1.000
_cell.length_c   1.000
_cell.angle_alpha   90.00
_cell.angle_beta   90.00
_cell.angle_gamma   90.00
#
_symmetry.space_group_name_H-M   'P 1'
#
loop_
_entity.id
_entity.type
_entity.pdbx_description
1 polymer ?
#
loop_
_entity_poly.entity_id
_entity_poly.type
_entity_poly.pdbx_seq_one_letter_code
_entity_poly.pdbx_strand_id
1 'polypeptide(L)'
;MYSFLILSIPSAIVFYCCTHTEYSFKNFFAPIAIGLTAGIVSTIFKEYFIFSAYVATSGFFEHFLHILKATLFPPVILFALWDFFSKDDEKYKTTTAFPLLASFYAIFLPYISISSPEKHSFFFLFENPILFICTAFSAQALYLKIKVSIKSAQKNKIAVLAIAFVLISSALPAIQTLWYFKIFGFAHIVLVAIFIAATFIFHKITFSKENSLDTVL
;
A
#
# COMPACT_ATOMS: atom_id res chain seq x y z
N MET A 1 14.07 -18.38 2.92
CA MET A 1 13.00 -17.94 2.00
C MET A 1 12.03 -16.98 2.69
N TYR A 2 11.40 -17.34 3.81
CA TYR A 2 10.51 -16.44 4.57
C TYR A 2 11.15 -15.14 5.07
N SER A 3 12.48 -15.11 5.24
CA SER A 3 13.19 -13.89 5.63
C SER A 3 12.95 -12.74 4.66
N PHE A 4 12.84 -12.99 3.34
CA PHE A 4 12.55 -11.93 2.39
C PHE A 4 11.12 -11.37 2.58
N LEU A 5 10.13 -12.26 2.69
CA LEU A 5 8.75 -11.89 3.01
C LEU A 5 8.64 -11.03 4.29
N ILE A 6 9.36 -11.42 5.35
CA ILE A 6 9.28 -10.75 6.66
C ILE A 6 10.09 -9.44 6.69
N LEU A 7 11.27 -9.40 6.08
CA LEU A 7 12.21 -8.29 6.24
C LEU A 7 12.16 -7.24 5.12
N SER A 8 11.61 -7.55 3.94
CA SER A 8 11.57 -6.63 2.81
C SER A 8 10.88 -5.31 3.13
N ILE A 9 9.67 -5.35 3.68
CA ILE A 9 8.91 -4.14 4.03
C ILE A 9 9.56 -3.36 5.18
N PRO A 10 9.95 -3.98 6.31
CA PRO A 10 10.72 -3.29 7.35
C PRO A 10 12.01 -2.63 6.82
N SER A 11 12.74 -3.32 5.94
CA SER A 11 13.96 -2.77 5.35
C SER A 11 13.66 -1.55 4.46
N ALA A 12 12.57 -1.59 3.70
CA ALA A 12 12.12 -0.45 2.89
C ALA A 12 11.71 0.75 3.78
N ILE A 13 11.07 0.50 4.92
CA ILE A 13 10.74 1.54 5.91
C ILE A 13 12.02 2.19 6.46
N VAL A 14 12.97 1.37 6.93
CA VAL A 14 14.24 1.87 7.48
C VAL A 14 14.98 2.69 6.43
N PHE A 15 15.10 2.17 5.21
CA PHE A 15 15.72 2.88 4.10
C PHE A 15 15.03 4.23 3.85
N TYR A 16 13.70 4.24 3.75
CA TYR A 16 12.91 5.47 3.54
C TYR A 16 13.14 6.49 4.65
N CYS A 17 13.10 6.07 5.92
CA CYS A 17 13.31 6.96 7.06
C CYS A 17 14.75 7.51 7.11
N CYS A 18 15.74 6.77 6.63
CA CYS A 18 17.13 7.24 6.56
C CYS A 18 17.37 8.21 5.39
N THR A 19 16.60 8.13 4.30
CA THR A 19 16.77 9.04 3.15
C THR A 19 16.05 10.38 3.33
N HIS A 20 15.00 10.45 4.16
CA HIS A 20 14.24 11.68 4.44
C HIS A 20 14.89 12.46 5.59
N THR A 21 16.01 13.12 5.30
CA THR A 21 16.88 13.81 6.27
C THR A 21 16.24 15.04 6.93
N GLU A 22 15.14 15.55 6.38
CA GLU A 22 14.37 16.65 6.96
C GLU A 22 13.70 16.29 8.30
N TYR A 23 13.57 14.99 8.59
CA TYR A 23 13.07 14.49 9.88
C TYR A 23 14.10 13.56 10.53
N SER A 24 14.18 13.59 11.85
CA SER A 24 14.92 12.56 12.60
C SER A 24 14.18 11.23 12.52
N PHE A 25 14.91 10.11 12.54
CA PHE A 25 14.32 8.77 12.60
C PHE A 25 13.24 8.63 13.70
N LYS A 26 13.44 9.30 14.84
CA LYS A 26 12.49 9.31 15.97
C LYS A 26 11.11 9.84 15.60
N ASN A 27 11.03 10.78 14.67
CA ASN A 27 9.77 11.35 14.23
C ASN A 27 8.90 10.28 13.56
N PHE A 28 9.49 9.33 12.84
CA PHE A 28 8.76 8.24 12.19
C PHE A 28 8.24 7.17 13.17
N PHE A 29 8.61 7.20 14.45
CA PHE A 29 8.19 6.16 15.40
C PHE A 29 6.68 6.09 15.58
N ALA A 30 6.01 7.24 15.75
CA ALA A 30 4.57 7.30 15.93
C ALA A 30 3.78 6.72 14.73
N PRO A 31 4.00 7.16 13.47
CA PRO A 31 3.29 6.59 12.33
C PRO A 31 3.59 5.10 12.13
N ILE A 32 4.83 4.65 12.38
CA ILE A 32 5.18 3.22 12.33
C ILE A 32 4.42 2.43 13.39
N ALA A 33 4.38 2.91 14.63
CA ALA A 33 3.69 2.23 15.72
C ALA A 33 2.17 2.14 15.46
N ILE A 34 1.56 3.20 14.92
CA ILE A 34 0.14 3.22 14.54
C ILE A 34 -0.11 2.20 13.43
N GLY A 35 0.70 2.20 12.38
CA GLY A 35 0.54 1.26 11.27
C GLY A 35 0.71 -0.19 11.70
N LEU A 36 1.76 -0.51 12.48
CA LEU A 36 1.96 -1.84 13.09
C LEU A 36 0.74 -2.27 13.90
N THR A 37 0.25 -1.40 14.79
CA THR A 37 -0.91 -1.69 15.66
C THR A 37 -2.16 -1.95 14.81
N ALA A 38 -2.42 -1.11 13.80
CA ALA A 38 -3.54 -1.30 12.88
C ALA A 38 -3.42 -2.61 12.09
N GLY A 39 -2.20 -3.01 11.72
CA GLY A 39 -1.90 -4.29 11.09
C GLY A 39 -2.28 -5.46 12.00
N ILE A 40 -1.81 -5.45 13.25
CA ILE A 40 -2.13 -6.47 14.26
C ILE A 40 -3.65 -6.56 14.44
N VAL A 41 -4.32 -5.44 14.71
CA VAL A 41 -5.78 -5.38 14.87
C VAL A 41 -6.47 -5.97 13.63
N SER A 42 -6.07 -5.57 12.42
CA SER A 42 -6.69 -6.07 11.19
C SER A 42 -6.48 -7.56 10.97
N THR A 43 -5.31 -8.12 11.35
CA THR A 43 -5.08 -9.56 11.29
C THR A 43 -5.96 -10.33 12.28
N ILE A 44 -6.13 -9.82 13.50
CA ILE A 44 -7.06 -10.38 14.50
C ILE A 44 -8.48 -10.33 13.97
N PHE A 45 -8.94 -9.17 13.49
CA PHE A 45 -10.28 -9.04 12.91
C PHE A 45 -10.48 -9.99 11.72
N LYS A 46 -9.45 -10.17 10.88
CA LYS A 46 -9.51 -11.11 9.75
C LYS A 46 -9.67 -12.55 10.22
N GLU A 47 -8.91 -12.98 11.23
CA GLU A 47 -9.01 -14.34 11.80
C GLU A 47 -10.39 -14.60 12.41
N TYR A 48 -10.89 -13.68 13.23
CA TYR A 48 -12.12 -13.92 14.01
C TYR A 48 -13.43 -13.59 13.26
N PHE A 49 -13.43 -12.64 12.32
CA PHE A 49 -14.66 -12.14 11.70
C PHE A 49 -14.75 -12.38 10.19
N ILE A 50 -13.61 -12.53 9.49
CA ILE A 50 -13.61 -12.66 8.02
C ILE A 50 -13.51 -14.14 7.60
N PHE A 51 -12.97 -15.02 8.44
CA PHE A 51 -13.03 -16.47 8.26
C PHE A 51 -14.34 -17.09 8.80
N SER A 52 -15.46 -16.61 8.27
CA SER A 52 -16.64 -17.45 8.06
C SER A 52 -16.69 -17.80 6.56
N ALA A 53 -16.00 -18.88 6.20
CA ALA A 53 -16.08 -19.57 4.90
C ALA A 53 -15.83 -18.71 3.63
N TYR A 54 -14.56 -18.42 3.32
CA TYR A 54 -14.18 -18.26 1.91
C TYR A 54 -14.14 -19.65 1.27
N VAL A 55 -15.24 -20.05 0.63
CA VAL A 55 -15.29 -21.28 -0.16
C VAL A 55 -14.49 -21.05 -1.43
N ALA A 56 -13.44 -21.83 -1.64
CA ALA A 56 -12.52 -21.80 -2.77
C ALA A 56 -13.18 -22.09 -4.16
N THR A 57 -14.51 -22.02 -4.26
CA THR A 57 -15.30 -22.26 -5.47
C THR A 57 -15.81 -20.99 -6.13
N SER A 58 -15.43 -19.80 -5.68
CA SER A 58 -15.90 -18.53 -6.27
C SER A 58 -15.14 -18.19 -7.56
N GLY A 59 -15.81 -17.54 -8.53
CA GLY A 59 -15.21 -17.11 -9.80
C GLY A 59 -14.12 -16.04 -9.64
N PHE A 60 -13.50 -15.67 -10.77
CA PHE A 60 -12.40 -14.71 -10.84
C PHE A 60 -12.76 -13.37 -10.18
N PHE A 61 -13.96 -12.85 -10.47
CA PHE A 61 -14.39 -11.53 -10.01
C PHE A 61 -14.62 -11.49 -8.50
N GLU A 62 -15.20 -12.54 -7.93
CA GLU A 62 -15.42 -12.67 -6.49
C GLU A 62 -14.10 -12.76 -5.73
N HIS A 63 -13.12 -13.50 -6.27
CA HIS A 63 -11.77 -13.57 -5.69
C HIS A 63 -11.07 -12.21 -5.74
N PHE A 64 -11.14 -11.53 -6.88
CA PHE A 64 -10.62 -10.17 -7.04
C PHE A 64 -11.23 -9.20 -6.03
N LEU A 65 -12.55 -9.18 -5.89
CA LEU A 65 -13.25 -8.31 -4.94
C LEU A 65 -12.90 -8.65 -3.49
N HIS A 66 -12.72 -9.93 -3.16
CA HIS A 66 -12.30 -10.35 -1.84
C HIS A 66 -10.91 -9.79 -1.50
N ILE A 67 -9.94 -9.93 -2.41
CA ILE A 67 -8.60 -9.38 -2.23
C ILE A 67 -8.66 -7.85 -2.16
N LEU A 68 -9.36 -7.20 -3.09
CA LEU A 68 -9.50 -5.76 -3.14
C LEU A 68 -10.04 -5.19 -1.82
N LYS A 69 -11.09 -5.81 -1.25
CA LYS A 69 -11.62 -5.39 0.05
C LYS A 69 -10.56 -5.53 1.15
N ALA A 70 -9.83 -6.64 1.18
CA ALA A 70 -8.80 -6.88 2.17
C ALA A 70 -7.59 -5.94 2.05
N THR A 71 -7.24 -5.50 0.84
CA THR A 71 -6.05 -4.66 0.58
C THR A 71 -6.36 -3.18 0.42
N LEU A 72 -7.61 -2.78 0.14
CA LEU A 72 -8.00 -1.37 -0.05
C LEU A 72 -8.63 -0.77 1.21
N PHE A 73 -9.52 -1.51 1.88
CA PHE A 73 -10.35 -0.96 2.94
C PHE A 73 -9.55 -0.58 4.20
N PRO A 74 -8.66 -1.45 4.74
CA PRO A 74 -7.87 -1.07 5.91
C PRO A 74 -6.95 0.14 5.66
N PRO A 75 -6.22 0.25 4.54
CA PRO A 75 -5.43 1.45 4.23
C PRO A 75 -6.24 2.75 4.12
N VAL A 76 -7.43 2.70 3.51
CA VAL A 76 -8.30 3.89 3.42
C VAL A 76 -8.74 4.34 4.79
N ILE A 77 -9.15 3.42 5.66
CA ILE A 77 -9.49 3.73 7.06
C ILE A 77 -8.26 4.28 7.79
N LEU A 78 -7.10 3.66 7.61
CA LEU A 78 -5.87 4.07 8.27
C LEU A 78 -5.49 5.52 7.92
N PHE A 79 -5.57 5.90 6.65
CA PHE A 79 -5.34 7.28 6.23
C PHE A 79 -6.43 8.24 6.71
N ALA A 80 -7.70 7.83 6.72
CA ALA A 80 -8.78 8.67 7.24
C ALA A 80 -8.61 8.94 8.74
N LEU A 81 -8.26 7.92 9.53
CA LEU A 81 -7.96 8.06 10.96
C LEU A 81 -6.72 8.93 11.17
N TRP A 82 -5.66 8.71 10.39
CA TRP A 82 -4.46 9.53 10.44
C TRP A 82 -4.78 11.00 10.17
N ASP A 83 -5.58 11.28 9.15
CA ASP A 83 -6.00 12.64 8.83
C ASP A 83 -6.82 13.29 9.94
N PHE A 84 -7.76 12.55 10.51
CA PHE A 84 -8.71 13.08 11.48
C PHE A 84 -8.10 13.28 12.87
N PHE A 85 -7.18 12.40 13.29
CA PHE A 85 -6.65 12.39 14.64
C PHE A 85 -5.24 13.00 14.77
N SER A 86 -4.40 12.93 13.72
CA SER A 86 -3.10 13.60 13.79
C SER A 86 -3.29 15.11 13.73
N LYS A 87 -2.64 15.81 14.67
CA LYS A 87 -2.58 17.28 14.71
C LYS A 87 -1.33 17.82 14.01
N ASP A 88 -0.57 16.96 13.36
CA ASP A 88 0.65 17.33 12.67
C ASP A 88 0.34 18.09 11.37
N ASP A 89 1.34 18.76 10.83
CA ASP A 89 1.20 19.49 9.58
C ASP A 89 1.03 18.55 8.38
N GLU A 90 0.44 19.08 7.31
CA GLU A 90 0.15 18.30 6.10
C GLU A 90 1.41 17.77 5.40
N LYS A 91 2.56 18.48 5.51
CA LYS A 91 3.82 18.01 4.94
C LYS A 91 4.33 16.81 5.71
N TYR A 92 4.26 16.83 7.04
CA TYR A 92 4.57 15.66 7.86
C TYR A 92 3.61 14.50 7.59
N LYS A 93 2.29 14.73 7.53
CA LYS A 93 1.30 13.66 7.27
C LYS A 93 1.55 12.96 5.94
N THR A 94 1.84 13.73 4.89
CA THR A 94 2.12 13.19 3.54
C THR A 94 3.48 12.51 3.44
N THR A 95 4.50 13.02 4.15
CA THR A 95 5.83 12.38 4.23
C THR A 95 5.78 11.06 5.01
N THR A 96 4.96 11.00 6.05
CA THR A 96 4.82 9.81 6.91
C THR A 96 3.76 8.81 6.44
N ALA A 97 3.03 9.10 5.37
CA ALA A 97 2.02 8.18 4.83
C ALA A 97 2.63 6.87 4.31
N PHE A 98 3.85 6.87 3.74
CA PHE A 98 4.55 5.63 3.40
C PHE A 98 4.87 4.78 4.63
N PRO A 99 5.63 5.25 5.65
CA PRO A 99 5.96 4.42 6.80
C PRO A 99 4.73 4.00 7.61
N LEU A 100 3.66 4.81 7.66
CA LEU A 100 2.37 4.42 8.24
C LEU A 100 1.76 3.21 7.54
N LEU A 101 1.63 3.25 6.21
CA LEU A 101 1.00 2.15 5.47
C LEU A 101 1.91 0.93 5.30
N ALA A 102 3.21 1.16 5.07
CA ALA A 102 4.19 0.09 4.95
C ALA A 102 4.30 -0.71 6.26
N SER A 103 4.28 -0.04 7.42
CA SER A 103 4.33 -0.75 8.71
C SER A 103 3.07 -1.58 8.97
N PHE A 104 1.90 -1.12 8.52
CA PHE A 104 0.69 -1.96 8.47
C PHE A 104 0.92 -3.23 7.63
N TYR A 105 1.46 -3.08 6.42
CA TYR A 105 1.74 -4.22 5.55
C TYR A 105 2.84 -5.15 6.07
N ALA A 106 3.80 -4.65 6.84
CA ALA A 106 4.84 -5.46 7.47
C ALA A 106 4.27 -6.53 8.42
N ILE A 107 3.06 -6.33 8.97
CA ILE A 107 2.34 -7.33 9.76
C ILE A 107 1.33 -8.08 8.90
N PHE A 108 0.52 -7.35 8.14
CA PHE A 108 -0.60 -7.93 7.41
C PHE A 108 -0.15 -8.91 6.32
N LEU A 109 0.89 -8.58 5.56
CA LEU A 109 1.35 -9.40 4.44
C LEU A 109 1.90 -10.76 4.88
N PRO A 110 2.82 -10.85 5.86
CA PRO A 110 3.29 -12.16 6.35
C PRO A 110 2.14 -13.04 6.84
N TYR A 111 1.19 -12.46 7.57
CA TYR A 111 0.01 -13.18 8.05
C TYR A 111 -0.81 -13.81 6.91
N ILE A 112 -1.19 -13.02 5.90
CA ILE A 112 -2.01 -13.53 4.77
C ILE A 112 -1.22 -14.51 3.87
N SER A 113 0.11 -14.36 3.80
CA SER A 113 0.96 -15.20 2.96
C SER A 113 1.22 -16.55 3.62
N ILE A 114 1.41 -16.59 4.94
CA ILE A 114 1.68 -17.82 5.69
C ILE A 114 0.39 -18.64 5.89
N SER A 115 -0.76 -17.98 6.02
CA SER A 115 -2.07 -18.64 6.08
C SER A 115 -2.58 -19.13 4.72
N SER A 116 -1.90 -18.78 3.62
CA SER A 116 -2.28 -19.22 2.27
C SER A 116 -1.91 -20.69 2.02
N PRO A 117 -2.73 -21.46 1.26
CA PRO A 117 -2.35 -22.77 0.76
C PRO A 117 -1.07 -22.75 -0.10
N GLU A 118 -0.78 -21.62 -0.76
CA GLU A 118 0.41 -21.43 -1.60
C GLU A 118 1.57 -20.73 -0.89
N LYS A 119 1.64 -20.80 0.44
CA LYS A 119 2.65 -20.12 1.29
C LYS A 119 4.13 -20.34 0.92
N HIS A 120 4.44 -21.34 0.10
CA HIS A 120 5.79 -21.64 -0.37
C HIS A 120 6.06 -21.18 -1.80
N SER A 121 5.09 -20.56 -2.48
CA SER A 121 5.26 -20.14 -3.87
C SER A 121 6.20 -18.93 -3.98
N PHE A 122 6.89 -18.85 -5.12
CA PHE A 122 7.79 -17.72 -5.41
C PHE A 122 7.04 -16.39 -5.36
N PHE A 123 5.80 -16.36 -5.87
CA PHE A 123 4.95 -15.18 -5.84
C PHE A 123 4.74 -14.67 -4.41
N PHE A 124 4.26 -15.51 -3.48
CA PHE A 124 4.00 -15.11 -2.10
C PHE A 124 5.27 -14.70 -1.35
N LEU A 125 6.40 -15.36 -1.65
CA LEU A 125 7.65 -15.16 -0.91
C LEU A 125 8.48 -13.98 -1.41
N PHE A 126 8.40 -13.62 -2.70
CA PHE A 126 9.29 -12.64 -3.33
C PHE A 126 8.57 -11.53 -4.09
N GLU A 127 7.63 -11.86 -4.98
CA GLU A 127 6.94 -10.83 -5.78
C GLU A 127 5.95 -10.02 -4.94
N ASN A 128 5.16 -10.70 -4.12
CA ASN A 128 4.09 -10.08 -3.35
C ASN A 128 4.61 -8.98 -2.40
N PRO A 129 5.70 -9.19 -1.62
CA PRO A 129 6.28 -8.10 -0.82
C PRO A 129 6.68 -6.87 -1.63
N ILE A 130 7.25 -7.05 -2.82
CA ILE A 130 7.62 -5.94 -3.69
C ILE A 130 6.36 -5.19 -4.15
N LEU A 131 5.31 -5.91 -4.54
CA LEU A 131 4.04 -5.30 -4.95
C LEU A 131 3.41 -4.47 -3.83
N PHE A 132 3.43 -4.96 -2.58
CA PHE A 132 2.92 -4.20 -1.43
C PHE A 132 3.75 -2.95 -1.12
N ILE A 133 5.08 -2.99 -1.28
CA ILE A 133 5.94 -1.81 -1.18
C ILE A 133 5.56 -0.79 -2.27
N CYS A 134 5.38 -1.25 -3.51
CA CYS A 134 4.95 -0.39 -4.62
C CYS A 134 3.56 0.23 -4.36
N THR A 135 2.62 -0.55 -3.82
CA THR A 135 1.30 -0.05 -3.41
C THR A 135 1.44 1.04 -2.35
N ALA A 136 2.30 0.86 -1.34
CA ALA A 136 2.52 1.88 -0.31
C ALA A 136 3.08 3.19 -0.88
N PHE A 137 4.08 3.12 -1.78
CA PHE A 137 4.63 4.30 -2.46
C PHE A 137 3.62 5.01 -3.36
N SER A 138 2.83 4.23 -4.10
CA SER A 138 1.78 4.77 -4.96
C SER A 138 0.68 5.45 -4.14
N ALA A 139 0.27 4.82 -3.04
CA ALA A 139 -0.74 5.35 -2.13
C ALA A 139 -0.27 6.67 -1.49
N GLN A 140 0.99 6.75 -1.07
CA GLN A 140 1.59 7.99 -0.57
C GLN A 140 1.53 9.11 -1.61
N ALA A 141 1.95 8.85 -2.85
CA ALA A 141 1.96 9.84 -3.92
C ALA A 141 0.53 10.30 -4.28
N LEU A 142 -0.45 9.38 -4.29
CA LEU A 142 -1.85 9.72 -4.49
C LEU A 142 -2.41 10.56 -3.34
N TYR A 143 -2.11 10.18 -2.09
CA TYR A 143 -2.51 10.90 -0.90
C TYR A 143 -2.02 12.35 -0.93
N LEU A 144 -0.74 12.59 -1.26
CA LEU A 144 -0.20 13.93 -1.46
C LEU A 144 -0.98 14.72 -2.53
N LYS A 145 -1.19 14.15 -3.73
CA LYS A 145 -1.94 14.83 -4.80
C LYS A 145 -3.38 15.15 -4.43
N ILE A 146 -4.04 14.26 -3.69
CA ILE A 146 -5.40 14.48 -3.20
C ILE A 146 -5.39 15.67 -2.23
N LYS A 147 -4.44 15.72 -1.29
CA LYS A 147 -4.29 16.84 -0.34
C LYS A 147 -4.04 18.17 -1.04
N VAL A 148 -3.14 18.21 -2.02
CA VAL A 148 -2.86 19.43 -2.81
C VAL A 148 -4.09 19.86 -3.61
N SER A 149 -4.84 18.92 -4.19
CA SER A 149 -6.05 19.21 -4.95
C SER A 149 -7.20 19.71 -4.06
N ILE A 150 -7.31 19.19 -2.83
CA ILE A 150 -8.25 19.68 -1.81
C ILE A 150 -7.90 21.13 -1.43
N LYS A 151 -6.63 21.41 -1.11
CA LYS A 151 -6.18 22.76 -0.74
C LYS A 151 -6.41 23.80 -1.84
N SER A 152 -6.23 23.41 -3.10
CA SER A 152 -6.46 24.27 -4.28
C SER A 152 -7.93 24.32 -4.74
N ALA A 153 -8.86 23.68 -4.02
CA ALA A 153 -10.29 23.61 -4.34
C ALA A 153 -10.63 23.06 -5.75
N GLN A 154 -9.75 22.24 -6.33
CA GLN A 154 -9.87 21.72 -7.70
C GLN A 154 -10.73 20.44 -7.74
N LYS A 155 -12.04 20.58 -7.52
CA LYS A 155 -13.00 19.45 -7.40
C LYS A 155 -12.91 18.41 -8.52
N ASN A 156 -12.77 18.84 -9.77
CA ASN A 156 -12.65 17.92 -10.91
C ASN A 156 -11.38 17.07 -10.85
N LYS A 157 -10.25 17.63 -10.39
CA LYS A 157 -9.01 16.87 -10.22
C LYS A 157 -9.09 15.88 -9.06
N ILE A 158 -9.81 16.21 -7.99
CA ILE A 158 -10.04 15.29 -6.86
C ILE A 158 -10.77 14.04 -7.37
N ALA A 159 -11.83 14.20 -8.18
CA ALA A 159 -12.56 13.07 -8.75
C ALA A 159 -11.65 12.18 -9.62
N VAL A 160 -10.83 12.79 -10.49
CA VAL A 160 -9.86 12.05 -11.32
C VAL A 160 -8.83 11.31 -10.47
N LEU A 161 -8.32 11.93 -9.40
CA LEU A 161 -7.35 11.30 -8.49
C LEU A 161 -7.98 10.17 -7.66
N ALA A 162 -9.24 10.30 -7.26
CA ALA A 162 -9.96 9.22 -6.58
C ALA A 162 -10.14 8.00 -7.50
N ILE A 163 -10.51 8.22 -8.77
CA ILE A 163 -10.58 7.15 -9.77
C ILE A 163 -9.20 6.52 -9.96
N ALA A 164 -8.15 7.33 -10.11
CA ALA A 164 -6.79 6.83 -10.24
C ALA A 164 -6.35 6.01 -9.00
N PHE A 165 -6.74 6.43 -7.80
CA PHE A 165 -6.47 5.70 -6.56
C PHE A 165 -7.13 4.33 -6.56
N VAL A 166 -8.39 4.22 -6.96
CA VAL A 166 -9.09 2.93 -7.09
C VAL A 166 -8.42 2.04 -8.12
N LEU A 167 -8.07 2.58 -9.30
CA LEU A 167 -7.43 1.81 -10.37
C LEU A 167 -6.05 1.29 -9.96
N ILE A 168 -5.21 2.15 -9.38
CA ILE A 168 -3.86 1.77 -8.91
C ILE A 168 -3.96 0.76 -7.78
N SER A 169 -4.88 0.95 -6.84
CA SER A 169 -5.08 0.00 -5.73
C SER A 169 -5.71 -1.32 -6.18
N SER A 170 -6.32 -1.36 -7.36
CA SER A 170 -6.85 -2.58 -8.00
C SER A 170 -5.78 -3.41 -8.71
N ALA A 171 -4.61 -2.85 -9.01
CA ALA A 171 -3.55 -3.56 -9.72
C ALA A 171 -3.02 -4.77 -8.93
N LEU A 172 -2.73 -4.58 -7.63
CA LEU A 172 -2.27 -5.65 -6.74
C LEU A 172 -3.29 -6.81 -6.66
N PRO A 173 -4.59 -6.56 -6.36
CA PRO A 173 -5.62 -7.60 -6.42
C PRO A 173 -5.75 -8.30 -7.77
N ALA A 174 -5.64 -7.57 -8.88
CA ALA A 174 -5.71 -8.16 -10.21
C ALA A 174 -4.54 -9.12 -10.47
N ILE A 175 -3.31 -8.70 -10.14
CA ILE A 175 -2.11 -9.52 -10.27
C ILE A 175 -2.20 -10.78 -9.39
N GLN A 176 -2.62 -10.64 -8.13
CA GLN A 176 -2.83 -11.79 -7.23
C GLN A 176 -3.90 -12.75 -7.77
N THR A 177 -5.01 -12.23 -8.29
CA THR A 177 -6.08 -13.07 -8.84
C THR A 177 -5.61 -13.82 -10.09
N LEU A 178 -4.87 -13.17 -10.99
CA LEU A 178 -4.28 -13.82 -12.16
C LEU A 178 -3.34 -14.97 -11.77
N TRP A 179 -2.51 -14.76 -10.75
CA TRP A 179 -1.64 -15.79 -10.19
C TRP A 179 -2.45 -17.00 -9.69
N TYR A 180 -3.47 -16.77 -8.86
CA TYR A 180 -4.30 -17.84 -8.29
C TYR A 180 -5.02 -18.68 -9.34
N PHE A 181 -5.54 -18.05 -10.40
CA PHE A 181 -6.20 -18.75 -11.49
C PHE A 181 -5.22 -19.34 -12.53
N LYS A 182 -3.91 -19.19 -12.31
CA LYS A 182 -2.84 -19.65 -13.21
C LYS A 182 -3.01 -19.17 -14.66
N ILE A 183 -3.60 -17.98 -14.82
CA ILE A 183 -3.89 -17.39 -16.12
C ILE A 183 -2.58 -16.79 -16.66
N PHE A 184 -2.05 -17.39 -17.75
CA PHE A 184 -0.93 -16.89 -18.55
C PHE A 184 0.25 -16.33 -17.75
N GLY A 185 1.20 -17.19 -17.35
CA GLY A 185 2.38 -16.78 -16.55
C GLY A 185 3.20 -15.62 -17.14
N PHE A 186 3.27 -15.50 -18.47
CA PHE A 186 3.93 -14.35 -19.11
C PHE A 186 3.18 -13.03 -18.88
N ALA A 187 1.84 -13.04 -19.00
CA ALA A 187 1.03 -11.85 -18.78
C ALA A 187 1.13 -11.36 -17.33
N HIS A 188 1.20 -12.29 -16.37
CA HIS A 188 1.44 -11.98 -14.96
C HIS A 188 2.75 -11.20 -14.76
N ILE A 189 3.88 -11.73 -15.27
CA ILE A 189 5.20 -11.09 -15.11
C ILE A 189 5.22 -9.69 -15.76
N VAL A 190 4.62 -9.56 -16.95
CA VAL A 190 4.53 -8.27 -17.64
C VAL A 190 3.73 -7.26 -16.80
N LEU A 191 2.60 -7.67 -16.23
CA LEU A 191 1.79 -6.78 -15.38
C LEU A 191 2.52 -6.38 -14.10
N VAL A 192 3.24 -7.30 -13.46
CA VAL A 192 4.12 -6.99 -12.31
C VAL A 192 5.16 -5.93 -12.68
N ALA A 193 5.87 -6.14 -13.79
CA ALA A 193 6.89 -5.20 -14.26
C ALA A 193 6.31 -3.81 -14.59
N ILE A 194 5.17 -3.78 -15.29
CA ILE A 194 4.45 -2.53 -15.59
C ILE A 194 4.05 -1.81 -14.30
N PHE A 195 3.51 -2.53 -13.31
CA PHE A 195 3.07 -1.93 -12.05
C PHE A 195 4.24 -1.32 -11.25
N ILE A 196 5.38 -2.03 -11.18
CA ILE A 196 6.60 -1.53 -10.53
C ILE A 196 7.11 -0.28 -11.25
N ALA A 197 7.23 -0.33 -12.58
CA ALA A 197 7.71 0.80 -13.38
C ALA A 197 6.77 2.01 -13.27
N ALA A 198 5.46 1.79 -13.37
CA ALA A 198 4.46 2.84 -13.22
C ALA A 198 4.50 3.48 -11.84
N THR A 199 4.68 2.68 -10.78
CA THR A 199 4.85 3.19 -9.41
C THR A 199 6.06 4.11 -9.31
N PHE A 200 7.21 3.68 -9.82
CA PHE A 200 8.44 4.47 -9.77
C PHE A 200 8.29 5.79 -10.53
N ILE A 201 7.77 5.75 -11.76
CA ILE A 201 7.52 6.92 -12.60
C ILE A 201 6.54 7.88 -11.89
N PHE A 202 5.43 7.34 -11.39
CA PHE A 202 4.39 8.15 -10.74
C PHE A 202 4.90 8.81 -9.46
N HIS A 203 5.62 8.08 -8.60
CA HIS A 203 6.21 8.60 -7.38
C HIS A 203 7.24 9.69 -7.70
N LYS A 204 8.18 9.44 -8.63
CA LYS A 204 9.19 10.40 -9.07
C LYS A 204 8.57 11.70 -9.60
N ILE A 205 7.59 11.60 -10.51
CA ILE A 205 6.91 12.79 -11.07
C ILE A 205 6.18 13.59 -10.00
N THR A 206 5.56 12.91 -9.04
CA THR A 206 4.78 13.55 -7.98
C THR A 206 5.67 14.38 -7.06
N PHE A 207 6.71 13.77 -6.50
CA PHE A 207 7.59 14.46 -5.56
C PHE A 207 8.59 15.42 -6.23
N SER A 208 8.97 15.18 -7.48
CA SER A 208 9.80 16.15 -8.23
C SER A 208 9.06 17.45 -8.54
N LYS A 209 7.75 17.41 -8.79
CA LYS A 209 6.94 18.61 -9.05
C LYS A 209 6.58 19.36 -7.77
N GLU A 210 6.26 18.64 -6.69
CA GLU A 210 5.88 19.27 -5.41
C GLU A 210 7.08 19.89 -4.69
N ASN A 211 8.29 19.29 -4.76
CA ASN A 211 9.51 19.93 -4.24
C ASN A 211 9.87 21.24 -4.98
N SER A 212 9.36 21.46 -6.19
CA SER A 212 9.49 22.75 -6.90
C SER A 212 8.41 23.78 -6.54
N LEU A 213 7.39 23.38 -5.76
CA LEU A 213 6.33 24.26 -5.25
C LEU A 213 6.62 24.74 -3.83
N ASP A 214 7.45 24.02 -3.05
CA ASP A 214 8.02 24.49 -1.78
C ASP A 214 8.90 25.75 -1.92
N THR A 215 9.23 26.19 -3.15
CA THR A 215 9.87 27.48 -3.45
C THR A 215 8.91 28.65 -3.68
N VAL A 216 7.59 28.42 -3.62
CA VAL A 216 6.56 29.44 -3.94
C VAL A 216 5.59 29.69 -2.76
N LEU A 217 5.71 28.94 -1.67
CA LEU A 217 5.06 29.18 -0.38
C LEU A 217 6.07 29.73 0.64
#